data_AF-A0A6G1RSR2-F1
#
_entry.id   AF-A0A6G1RSR2-F1
#
_cell.length_a   1.000
_cell.length_b   1.000
_cell.length_c   1.000
_cell.angle_alpha   90.00
_cell.angle_beta   90.00
_cell.angle_gamma   90.00
#
_symmetry.space_group_name_H-M   'P 1'
#
loop_
_entity.id
_entity.type
_entity.pdbx_description
1 polymer ?
#
loop_
_entity_poly.entity_id
_entity_poly.type
_entity_poly.pdbx_seq_one_letter_code
_entity_poly.pdbx_strand_id
1 'polypeptide(L)'
;KRAVEAARRLFPGRTSIDLIFGLPGQSRGAWAQRLEEALGLCDDHVSLYQLTLERGTVLAAQVSRGALPAPPQDLLADMYYTACGMLVAAGFRHYEVSNFARKGALSSHNLSYWQAEQYIGVGPGAHGRFVPRGEGGCSREARVQTLEPDAWMREVQSRGHGTRKRVVLSPLEQVEEVLALGLRTDEGVTHEVRTP
;
A
#
# COMPACT_ATOMS: atom_id res chain seq x y z
N LYS A 1 12.46 -11.94 13.87
CA LYS A 1 12.40 -11.59 15.30
C LYS A 1 13.49 -10.57 15.66
N ARG A 2 14.79 -10.92 15.66
CA ARG A 2 15.91 -9.96 15.93
C ARG A 2 15.86 -8.61 15.18
N ALA A 3 15.58 -8.62 13.88
CA ALA A 3 15.49 -7.37 13.10
C ALA A 3 14.31 -6.47 13.57
N VAL A 4 13.16 -7.08 13.86
CA VAL A 4 11.97 -6.36 14.36
C VAL A 4 12.25 -5.82 15.76
N GLU A 5 12.86 -6.61 16.65
CA GLU A 5 13.27 -6.15 17.98
C GLU A 5 14.22 -4.95 17.91
N ALA A 6 15.21 -5.00 16.99
CA ALA A 6 16.12 -3.89 16.78
C ALA A 6 15.38 -2.63 16.27
N ALA A 7 14.47 -2.79 15.30
CA ALA A 7 13.67 -1.68 14.77
C ALA A 7 12.80 -1.04 15.86
N ARG A 8 12.11 -1.85 16.68
CA ARG A 8 11.28 -1.36 17.79
C ARG A 8 12.08 -0.60 18.84
N ARG A 9 13.28 -1.09 19.15
CA ARG A 9 14.18 -0.40 20.09
C ARG A 9 14.66 0.96 19.55
N LEU A 10 14.91 1.06 18.24
CA LEU A 10 15.40 2.28 17.60
C LEU A 10 14.26 3.27 17.27
N PHE A 11 13.07 2.76 16.97
CA PHE A 11 11.91 3.51 16.48
C PHE A 11 10.62 3.09 17.23
N PRO A 12 10.55 3.29 18.55
CA PRO A 12 9.44 2.81 19.35
C PRO A 12 8.10 3.41 18.90
N GLY A 13 7.09 2.55 18.67
CA GLY A 13 5.76 2.97 18.22
C GLY A 13 5.70 3.43 16.77
N ARG A 14 6.77 3.22 16.00
CA ARG A 14 6.91 3.63 14.59
C ARG A 14 7.27 2.46 13.67
N THR A 15 7.06 1.24 14.13
CA THR A 15 7.25 0.04 13.33
C THR A 15 5.91 -0.53 12.85
N SER A 16 5.90 -1.00 11.62
CA SER A 16 4.80 -1.74 11.02
C SER A 16 5.25 -3.13 10.60
N ILE A 17 4.30 -4.05 10.46
CA ILE A 17 4.54 -5.38 9.90
C ILE A 17 3.55 -5.63 8.78
N ASP A 18 4.08 -6.03 7.63
CA ASP A 18 3.27 -6.44 6.48
C ASP A 18 3.18 -7.96 6.45
N LEU A 19 1.95 -8.47 6.37
CA LEU A 19 1.66 -9.90 6.32
C LEU A 19 0.96 -10.23 5.01
N ILE A 20 1.41 -11.32 4.39
CA ILE A 20 0.77 -11.90 3.21
C ILE A 20 0.10 -13.22 3.61
N PHE A 21 -1.19 -13.35 3.31
CA PHE A 21 -1.96 -14.60 3.46
C PHE A 21 -2.35 -15.18 2.09
N GLY A 22 -2.79 -16.42 2.06
CA GLY A 22 -3.12 -17.13 0.81
C GLY A 22 -1.89 -17.68 0.10
N LEU A 23 -0.83 -18.01 0.82
CA LEU A 23 0.32 -18.70 0.24
C LEU A 23 -0.10 -20.12 -0.21
N PRO A 24 0.49 -20.67 -1.29
CA PRO A 24 0.21 -22.04 -1.71
C PRO A 24 0.40 -23.05 -0.58
N GLY A 25 -0.64 -23.85 -0.32
CA GLY A 25 -0.64 -24.87 0.74
C GLY A 25 -0.82 -24.33 2.17
N GLN A 26 -1.02 -23.02 2.34
CA GLN A 26 -1.27 -22.44 3.66
C GLN A 26 -2.64 -22.88 4.19
N SER A 27 -2.67 -23.40 5.41
CA SER A 27 -3.92 -23.74 6.10
C SER A 27 -4.42 -22.58 6.97
N ARG A 28 -5.72 -22.57 7.26
CA ARG A 28 -6.34 -21.58 8.16
C ARG A 28 -5.67 -21.56 9.55
N GLY A 29 -5.38 -22.73 10.11
CA GLY A 29 -4.71 -22.85 11.41
C GLY A 29 -3.29 -22.30 11.40
N ALA A 30 -2.51 -22.62 10.36
CA ALA A 30 -1.15 -22.09 10.21
C ALA A 30 -1.14 -20.56 10.01
N TRP A 31 -2.15 -20.02 9.32
CA TRP A 31 -2.33 -18.58 9.20
C TRP A 31 -2.65 -17.91 10.54
N ALA A 32 -3.63 -18.43 11.29
CA ALA A 32 -4.01 -17.89 12.59
C ALA A 32 -2.82 -17.90 13.58
N GLN A 33 -2.08 -19.00 13.65
CA GLN A 33 -0.89 -19.10 14.49
C GLN A 33 0.18 -18.07 14.10
N ARG A 34 0.43 -17.88 12.80
CA ARG A 34 1.37 -16.87 12.31
C ARG A 34 0.93 -15.45 12.67
N LEU A 35 -0.36 -15.17 12.57
CA LEU A 35 -0.91 -13.86 12.94
C LEU A 35 -0.75 -13.61 14.45
N GLU A 36 -1.02 -14.60 15.29
CA GLU A 36 -0.80 -14.52 16.74
C GLU A 36 0.68 -14.25 17.08
N GLU A 37 1.61 -14.94 16.43
CA GLU A 37 3.04 -14.66 16.58
C GLU A 37 3.41 -13.24 16.13
N ALA A 38 2.83 -12.76 15.02
CA ALA A 38 3.09 -11.42 14.51
C ALA A 38 2.55 -10.33 15.43
N LEU A 39 1.39 -10.54 16.06
CA LEU A 39 0.83 -9.62 17.06
C LEU A 39 1.75 -9.41 18.26
N GLY A 40 2.48 -10.46 18.69
CA GLY A 40 3.49 -10.33 19.74
C GLY A 40 4.73 -9.53 19.33
N LEU A 41 4.95 -9.35 18.02
CA LEU A 41 6.10 -8.64 17.47
C LEU A 41 5.77 -7.21 17.03
N CYS A 42 4.52 -6.94 16.66
CA CYS A 42 4.06 -5.63 16.20
C CYS A 42 4.05 -4.60 17.35
N ASP A 43 4.33 -3.33 17.03
CA ASP A 43 3.93 -2.22 17.89
C ASP A 43 2.42 -1.97 17.67
N ASP A 44 2.09 -1.07 16.75
CA ASP A 44 0.74 -0.50 16.67
C ASP A 44 0.19 -0.41 15.23
N HIS A 45 0.87 -0.98 14.24
CA HIS A 45 0.45 -0.94 12.83
C HIS A 45 0.74 -2.26 12.08
N VAL A 46 -0.29 -2.81 11.43
CA VAL A 46 -0.22 -4.06 10.64
C VAL A 46 -0.88 -3.85 9.29
N SER A 47 -0.22 -4.32 8.24
CA SER A 47 -0.79 -4.41 6.88
C SER A 47 -1.10 -5.86 6.54
N LEU A 48 -2.28 -6.14 6.01
CA LEU A 48 -2.72 -7.44 5.52
C LEU A 48 -2.92 -7.43 4.01
N TYR A 49 -2.24 -8.33 3.32
CA TYR A 49 -2.34 -8.51 1.88
C TYR A 49 -2.71 -9.94 1.54
N GLN A 50 -3.72 -10.10 0.68
CA GLN A 50 -3.93 -11.37 0.00
C GLN A 50 -2.83 -11.53 -1.05
N LEU A 51 -2.23 -12.72 -1.15
CA LEU A 51 -1.33 -13.03 -2.25
C LEU A 51 -2.08 -12.98 -3.58
N THR A 52 -1.66 -12.07 -4.46
CA THR A 52 -2.09 -12.03 -5.86
C THR A 52 -1.01 -12.67 -6.74
N LEU A 53 -1.43 -13.60 -7.60
CA LEU A 53 -0.53 -14.26 -8.55
C LEU A 53 -0.34 -13.39 -9.80
N GLU A 54 0.71 -12.60 -9.80
CA GLU A 54 1.03 -11.73 -10.93
C GLU A 54 1.57 -12.52 -12.13
N ARG A 55 1.03 -12.25 -13.31
CA ARG A 55 1.46 -12.90 -14.56
C ARG A 55 2.94 -12.61 -14.80
N GLY A 56 3.67 -13.63 -15.25
CA GLY A 56 5.11 -13.54 -15.51
C GLY A 56 5.98 -13.80 -14.28
N THR A 57 5.40 -13.95 -13.08
CA THR A 57 6.17 -14.39 -11.91
C THR A 57 6.41 -15.90 -11.92
N VAL A 58 7.52 -16.33 -11.30
CA VAL A 58 7.84 -17.76 -11.11
C VAL A 58 6.71 -18.46 -10.34
N LEU A 59 6.15 -17.80 -9.34
CA LEU A 59 5.07 -18.35 -8.51
C LEU A 59 3.79 -18.59 -9.32
N ALA A 60 3.38 -17.61 -10.13
CA ALA A 60 2.23 -17.77 -11.02
C ALA A 60 2.45 -18.92 -12.03
N ALA A 61 3.66 -19.07 -12.57
CA ALA A 61 4.00 -20.18 -13.46
C ALA A 61 3.97 -21.56 -12.75
N GLN A 62 4.40 -21.63 -11.49
CA GLN A 62 4.34 -22.87 -10.71
C GLN A 62 2.90 -23.29 -10.39
N VAL A 63 2.06 -22.34 -9.97
CA VAL A 63 0.64 -22.61 -9.71
C VAL A 63 -0.10 -22.97 -11.01
N SER A 64 0.14 -22.23 -12.09
CA SER A 64 -0.50 -22.50 -13.39
C SER A 64 -0.13 -23.86 -13.97
N ARG A 65 1.04 -24.41 -13.64
CA ARG A 65 1.48 -25.75 -14.08
C ARG A 65 1.08 -26.85 -13.10
N GLY A 66 0.35 -26.54 -12.04
CA GLY A 66 -0.06 -27.50 -11.00
C GLY A 66 1.09 -27.96 -10.08
N ALA A 67 2.25 -27.32 -10.15
CA ALA A 67 3.38 -27.65 -9.26
C ALA A 67 3.15 -27.14 -7.83
N LEU A 68 2.30 -26.13 -7.65
CA LEU A 68 1.84 -25.63 -6.37
C LEU A 68 0.32 -25.49 -6.36
N PRO A 69 -0.35 -25.76 -5.23
CA PRO A 69 -1.81 -25.64 -5.15
C PRO A 69 -2.25 -24.18 -5.16
N ALA A 70 -3.31 -23.87 -5.90
CA ALA A 70 -4.02 -22.61 -5.76
C ALA A 70 -4.90 -22.66 -4.50
N PRO A 71 -4.86 -21.65 -3.61
CA PRO A 71 -5.75 -21.60 -2.46
C PRO A 71 -7.22 -21.42 -2.93
N PRO A 72 -8.17 -22.21 -2.40
CA PRO A 72 -9.60 -21.99 -2.67
C PRO A 72 -10.06 -20.60 -2.21
N GLN A 73 -10.99 -19.98 -2.93
CA GLN A 73 -11.49 -18.64 -2.58
C GLN A 73 -12.14 -18.60 -1.20
N ASP A 74 -12.91 -19.62 -0.83
CA ASP A 74 -13.55 -19.71 0.50
C ASP A 74 -12.50 -19.75 1.63
N LEU A 75 -11.38 -20.45 1.41
CA LEU A 75 -10.28 -20.49 2.37
C LEU A 75 -9.63 -19.11 2.53
N LEU A 76 -9.47 -18.36 1.44
CA LEU A 76 -8.93 -16.99 1.49
C LEU A 76 -9.86 -16.05 2.25
N ALA A 77 -11.18 -16.14 2.00
CA ALA A 77 -12.17 -15.38 2.73
C ALA A 77 -12.13 -15.69 4.23
N ASP A 78 -12.10 -16.98 4.59
CA ASP A 78 -11.97 -17.43 5.98
C ASP A 78 -10.71 -16.92 6.66
N MET A 79 -9.57 -16.94 5.95
CA MET A 79 -8.30 -16.40 6.45
C MET A 79 -8.40 -14.90 6.72
N TYR A 80 -9.01 -14.15 5.79
CA TYR A 80 -9.20 -12.71 5.94
C TYR A 80 -10.11 -12.38 7.13
N TYR A 81 -11.30 -13.00 7.21
CA TYR A 81 -12.23 -12.76 8.32
C TYR A 81 -11.65 -13.16 9.67
N THR A 82 -10.91 -14.28 9.72
CA THR A 82 -10.19 -14.70 10.93
C THR A 82 -9.18 -13.63 11.35
N ALA A 83 -8.43 -13.06 10.40
CA ALA A 83 -7.43 -12.05 10.69
C ALA A 83 -8.05 -10.73 11.18
N CYS A 84 -9.10 -10.24 10.50
CA CYS A 84 -9.84 -9.06 10.93
C CYS A 84 -10.37 -9.21 12.35
N GLY A 85 -10.99 -10.36 12.66
CA GLY A 85 -11.50 -10.65 14.00
C GLY A 85 -10.41 -10.66 15.06
N MET A 86 -9.27 -11.30 14.79
CA MET A 86 -8.13 -11.33 15.72
C MET A 86 -7.52 -9.94 15.96
N LEU A 87 -7.34 -9.13 14.90
CA LEU A 87 -6.79 -7.78 15.00
C LEU A 87 -7.73 -6.84 15.77
N VAL A 88 -9.03 -6.90 15.48
CA VAL A 88 -10.04 -6.11 16.20
C VAL A 88 -10.11 -6.53 17.66
N ALA A 89 -10.12 -7.83 17.97
CA ALA A 89 -10.09 -8.35 19.34
C ALA A 89 -8.81 -7.94 20.08
N ALA A 90 -7.69 -7.84 19.36
CA ALA A 90 -6.45 -7.32 19.91
C ALA A 90 -6.49 -5.81 20.14
N GLY A 91 -7.46 -5.06 19.58
CA GLY A 91 -7.65 -3.62 19.78
C GLY A 91 -7.12 -2.74 18.65
N PHE A 92 -6.93 -3.30 17.45
CA PHE A 92 -6.62 -2.53 16.24
C PHE A 92 -7.91 -2.05 15.56
N ARG A 93 -7.88 -0.84 15.00
CA ARG A 93 -8.90 -0.29 14.10
C ARG A 93 -8.55 -0.65 12.66
N HIS A 94 -9.49 -1.24 11.93
CA HIS A 94 -9.39 -1.43 10.47
C HIS A 94 -9.74 -0.12 9.77
N TYR A 95 -8.74 0.73 9.55
CA TYR A 95 -8.99 2.12 9.11
C TYR A 95 -9.00 2.30 7.60
N GLU A 96 -8.42 1.35 6.85
CA GLU A 96 -8.56 1.26 5.40
C GLU A 96 -8.35 -0.20 4.93
N VAL A 97 -8.68 -0.49 3.68
CA VAL A 97 -8.75 -1.85 3.08
C VAL A 97 -7.72 -2.86 3.60
N SER A 98 -6.44 -2.51 3.64
CA SER A 98 -5.35 -3.43 4.00
C SER A 98 -4.73 -3.16 5.37
N ASN A 99 -5.01 -2.04 6.04
CA ASN A 99 -4.22 -1.58 7.17
C ASN A 99 -5.04 -1.46 8.46
N PHE A 100 -4.39 -1.87 9.53
CA PHE A 100 -4.92 -1.92 10.88
C PHE A 100 -3.97 -1.16 11.80
N ALA A 101 -4.51 -0.30 12.66
CA ALA A 101 -3.67 0.44 13.59
C ALA A 101 -4.35 0.68 14.94
N ARG A 102 -3.55 0.82 16.00
CA ARG A 102 -4.01 1.40 17.26
C ARG A 102 -4.01 2.93 17.20
N LYS A 103 -4.62 3.55 18.21
CA LYS A 103 -4.73 5.01 18.31
C LYS A 103 -3.35 5.67 18.18
N GLY A 104 -3.21 6.57 17.21
CA GLY A 104 -1.97 7.33 16.98
C GLY A 104 -0.96 6.68 16.03
N ALA A 105 -1.23 5.46 15.55
CA ALA A 105 -0.34 4.72 14.66
C ALA A 105 -0.85 4.60 13.21
N LEU A 106 -1.80 5.44 12.80
CA LEU A 106 -2.23 5.49 11.41
C LEU A 106 -1.06 5.92 10.51
N SER A 107 -0.88 5.24 9.38
CA SER A 107 0.17 5.58 8.43
C SER A 107 -0.15 6.91 7.75
N SER A 108 0.60 7.96 8.08
CA SER A 108 0.48 9.27 7.42
C SER A 108 0.70 9.14 5.91
N HIS A 109 1.63 8.29 5.48
CA HIS A 109 1.91 8.06 4.07
C HIS A 109 0.69 7.49 3.32
N ASN A 110 0.06 6.46 3.88
CA ASN A 110 -1.11 5.84 3.24
C ASN A 110 -2.31 6.79 3.27
N LEU A 111 -2.54 7.45 4.41
CA LEU A 111 -3.63 8.43 4.53
C LEU A 111 -3.48 9.59 3.56
N SER A 112 -2.28 10.14 3.38
CA SER A 112 -2.04 11.20 2.38
C SER A 112 -2.45 10.76 0.97
N TYR A 113 -2.18 9.51 0.58
CA TYR A 113 -2.70 8.99 -0.69
C TYR A 113 -4.21 8.87 -0.69
N TRP A 114 -4.79 8.28 0.36
CA TRP A 114 -6.23 8.00 0.42
C TRP A 114 -7.10 9.26 0.51
N GLN A 115 -6.54 10.34 1.05
CA GLN A 115 -7.13 11.66 1.12
C GLN A 115 -6.82 12.53 -0.11
N ALA A 116 -6.22 11.92 -1.13
CA ALA A 116 -5.82 12.56 -2.38
C ALA A 116 -4.96 13.81 -2.16
N GLU A 117 -4.09 13.82 -1.13
CA GLU A 117 -3.16 14.92 -0.87
C GLU A 117 -2.08 15.03 -1.95
N GLN A 118 -1.35 16.14 -1.94
CA GLN A 118 -0.28 16.38 -2.91
C GLN A 118 1.01 15.68 -2.49
N TYR A 119 1.63 14.95 -3.42
CA TYR A 119 2.90 14.29 -3.18
C TYR A 119 3.78 14.27 -4.43
N ILE A 120 5.09 14.27 -4.19
CA ILE A 120 6.11 14.22 -5.24
C ILE A 120 6.73 12.82 -5.23
N GLY A 121 6.70 12.16 -6.39
CA GLY A 121 7.40 10.89 -6.60
C GLY A 121 8.82 11.12 -7.09
N VAL A 122 9.80 10.74 -6.26
CA VAL A 122 11.22 10.85 -6.57
C VAL A 122 11.83 9.45 -6.64
N GLY A 123 12.66 9.23 -7.65
CA GLY A 123 13.34 7.95 -7.89
C GLY A 123 12.72 7.12 -9.01
N PRO A 124 13.38 6.02 -9.39
CA PRO A 124 12.94 5.15 -10.48
C PRO A 124 11.54 4.58 -10.21
N GLY A 125 10.66 4.66 -11.20
CA GLY A 125 9.28 4.14 -11.14
C GLY A 125 8.33 4.92 -10.22
N ALA A 126 8.81 5.97 -9.56
CA ALA A 126 7.99 6.76 -8.65
C ALA A 126 6.86 7.50 -9.39
N HIS A 127 5.75 7.70 -8.68
CA HIS A 127 4.60 8.46 -9.17
C HIS A 127 4.43 9.71 -8.32
N GLY A 128 4.05 10.82 -8.94
CA GLY A 128 3.69 12.07 -8.25
C GLY A 128 2.27 12.49 -8.61
N ARG A 129 1.61 13.18 -7.67
CA ARG A 129 0.31 13.84 -7.84
C ARG A 129 0.35 15.20 -7.13
N PHE A 130 0.57 16.27 -7.87
CA PHE A 130 0.68 17.61 -7.28
C PHE A 130 0.40 18.72 -8.31
N VAL A 131 0.17 19.94 -7.83
CA VAL A 131 0.06 21.15 -8.65
C VAL A 131 1.46 21.79 -8.71
N PRO A 132 2.12 21.85 -9.89
CA PRO A 132 3.45 22.45 -9.98
C PRO A 132 3.42 23.97 -9.75
N ARG A 133 4.36 24.48 -8.94
CA ARG A 133 4.55 25.92 -8.77
C ARG A 133 5.45 26.48 -9.88
N GLY A 134 5.07 27.62 -10.47
CA GLY A 134 5.96 28.42 -11.34
C GLY A 134 5.69 28.38 -12.85
N GLU A 135 4.78 27.55 -13.35
CA GLU A 135 4.45 27.45 -14.79
C GLU A 135 3.04 27.99 -15.12
N GLY A 136 2.45 28.85 -14.27
CA GLY A 136 1.02 29.15 -14.36
C GLY A 136 0.12 27.93 -14.09
N GLY A 137 0.69 26.90 -13.44
CA GLY A 137 0.02 25.65 -13.13
C GLY A 137 -1.12 25.85 -12.14
N CYS A 138 -2.35 25.91 -12.66
CA CYS A 138 -3.57 25.87 -11.85
C CYS A 138 -4.12 24.44 -11.72
N SER A 139 -3.54 23.45 -12.40
CA SER A 139 -4.13 22.11 -12.50
C SER A 139 -3.22 21.04 -11.92
N ARG A 140 -3.82 20.08 -11.23
CA ARG A 140 -3.13 18.91 -10.67
C ARG A 140 -2.54 18.05 -11.78
N GLU A 141 -1.32 17.56 -11.57
CA GLU A 141 -0.62 16.70 -12.51
C GLU A 141 -0.28 15.34 -11.93
N ALA A 142 -0.42 14.31 -12.78
CA ALA A 142 0.21 13.02 -12.59
C ALA A 142 1.56 12.99 -13.30
N ARG A 143 2.63 12.73 -12.55
CA ARG A 143 3.98 12.49 -13.10
C ARG A 143 4.41 11.05 -12.86
N VAL A 144 4.97 10.44 -13.89
CA VAL A 144 5.54 9.08 -13.84
C VAL A 144 7.02 9.17 -14.14
N GLN A 145 7.85 8.71 -13.21
CA GLN A 145 9.28 8.62 -13.42
C GLN A 145 9.63 7.37 -14.24
N THR A 146 10.74 7.42 -14.98
CA THR A 146 11.32 6.27 -15.66
C THR A 146 11.52 5.13 -14.68
N LEU A 147 11.04 3.93 -15.06
CA LEU A 147 11.01 2.76 -14.21
C LEU A 147 12.41 2.19 -13.96
N GLU A 148 13.21 2.12 -15.01
CA GLU A 148 14.51 1.46 -14.98
C GLU A 148 15.56 2.34 -14.25
N PRO A 149 16.17 1.88 -13.14
CA PRO A 149 17.08 2.71 -12.34
C PRO A 149 18.23 3.35 -13.13
N ASP A 150 18.91 2.59 -13.98
CA ASP A 150 20.05 3.10 -14.76
C ASP A 150 19.64 4.09 -15.85
N ALA A 151 18.43 3.93 -16.41
CA ALA A 151 17.90 4.90 -17.35
C ALA A 151 17.50 6.18 -16.61
N TRP A 152 16.78 6.05 -15.50
CA TRP A 152 16.38 7.18 -14.66
C TRP A 152 17.58 8.00 -14.19
N MET A 153 18.65 7.35 -13.71
CA MET A 153 19.87 8.04 -13.27
C MET A 153 20.55 8.82 -14.40
N ARG A 154 20.65 8.22 -15.61
CA ARG A 154 21.23 8.90 -16.78
C ARG A 154 20.38 10.10 -17.24
N GLU A 155 19.06 9.96 -17.22
CA GLU A 155 18.13 11.04 -17.55
C GLU A 155 18.24 12.20 -16.55
N VAL A 156 18.29 11.90 -15.25
CA VAL A 156 18.50 12.91 -14.20
C VAL A 156 19.83 13.63 -14.38
N GLN A 157 20.93 12.91 -14.65
CA GLN A 157 22.24 13.53 -14.87
C GLN A 157 22.30 14.41 -16.13
N SER A 158 21.59 14.01 -17.20
CA SER A 158 21.66 14.72 -18.49
C SER A 158 20.62 15.84 -18.65
N ARG A 159 19.45 15.72 -18.01
CA ARG A 159 18.29 16.62 -18.19
C ARG A 159 17.79 17.24 -16.89
N GLY A 160 18.33 16.83 -15.74
CA GLY A 160 17.93 17.30 -14.41
C GLY A 160 16.72 16.57 -13.82
N HIS A 161 16.03 15.71 -14.57
CA HIS A 161 14.89 14.92 -14.08
C HIS A 161 14.71 13.62 -14.89
N GLY A 162 14.06 12.62 -14.28
CA GLY A 162 13.75 11.33 -14.91
C GLY A 162 12.27 11.14 -15.21
N THR A 163 11.55 12.21 -15.55
CA THR A 163 10.09 12.16 -15.77
C THR A 163 9.79 11.68 -17.19
N ARG A 164 9.23 10.47 -17.29
CA ARG A 164 8.85 9.84 -18.56
C ARG A 164 7.49 10.31 -19.07
N LYS A 165 6.53 10.55 -18.16
CA LYS A 165 5.16 10.96 -18.52
C LYS A 165 4.64 12.05 -17.57
N ARG A 166 4.00 13.06 -18.15
CA ARG A 166 3.23 14.11 -17.47
C ARG A 166 1.81 14.09 -18.01
N VAL A 167 0.82 14.09 -17.12
CA VAL A 167 -0.60 14.15 -17.47
C VAL A 167 -1.25 15.20 -16.58
N VAL A 168 -1.92 16.19 -17.17
CA VAL A 168 -2.75 17.13 -16.43
C VAL A 168 -4.09 16.45 -16.17
N LEU A 169 -4.54 16.45 -14.93
CA LEU A 169 -5.81 15.84 -14.54
C LEU A 169 -6.94 16.84 -14.74
N SER A 170 -7.97 16.42 -15.48
CA SER A 170 -9.22 17.15 -15.60
C SER A 170 -9.94 17.26 -14.24
N PRO A 171 -10.87 18.21 -14.08
CA PRO A 171 -11.67 18.30 -12.86
C PRO A 171 -12.44 17.01 -12.55
N LEU A 172 -12.94 16.31 -13.58
CA LEU A 172 -13.63 15.03 -13.41
C LEU A 172 -12.70 13.95 -12.87
N GLU A 173 -11.50 13.79 -13.45
CA GLU A 173 -10.51 12.81 -12.97
C GLU A 173 -10.06 13.08 -11.53
N GLN A 174 -10.01 14.35 -11.12
CA GLN A 174 -9.72 14.72 -9.73
C GLN A 174 -10.84 14.32 -8.77
N VAL A 175 -12.11 14.49 -9.18
CA VAL A 175 -13.27 14.01 -8.40
C VAL A 175 -13.28 12.49 -8.33
N GLU A 176 -13.05 11.80 -9.45
CA GLU A 176 -12.99 10.34 -9.51
C GLU A 176 -11.88 9.79 -8.60
N GLU A 177 -10.72 10.45 -8.55
CA GLU A 177 -9.62 10.10 -7.64
C GLU A 177 -10.05 10.22 -6.17
N VAL A 178 -10.65 11.35 -5.77
CA VAL A 178 -11.13 11.54 -4.39
C VAL A 178 -12.18 10.49 -4.00
N LEU A 179 -13.12 10.19 -4.89
CA LEU A 179 -14.15 9.18 -4.65
C LEU A 179 -13.54 7.78 -4.50
N ALA A 180 -12.72 7.36 -5.47
CA ALA A 180 -12.12 6.03 -5.49
C ALA A 180 -11.20 5.79 -4.29
N LEU A 181 -10.46 6.82 -3.86
CA LEU A 181 -9.52 6.71 -2.75
C LEU A 181 -10.20 6.85 -1.38
N GLY A 182 -11.14 7.78 -1.22
CA GLY A 182 -11.87 7.97 0.04
C GLY A 182 -12.68 6.74 0.45
N LEU A 183 -13.32 6.07 -0.52
CA LEU A 183 -14.08 4.83 -0.30
C LEU A 183 -13.23 3.64 0.19
N ARG A 184 -11.89 3.75 0.18
CA ARG A 184 -10.99 2.74 0.75
C ARG A 184 -10.88 2.82 2.26
N THR A 185 -11.27 3.94 2.85
CA THR A 185 -11.11 4.22 4.29
C THR A 185 -12.42 4.02 5.03
N ASP A 186 -12.35 3.77 6.33
CA ASP A 186 -13.55 3.65 7.17
C ASP A 186 -14.25 5.00 7.43
N GLU A 187 -13.56 6.11 7.18
CA GLU A 187 -14.12 7.47 7.22
C GLU A 187 -14.84 7.85 5.91
N GLY A 188 -14.61 7.10 4.82
CA GLY A 188 -15.21 7.34 3.53
C GLY A 188 -14.73 8.63 2.85
N VAL A 189 -15.61 9.27 2.08
CA VAL A 189 -15.29 10.49 1.33
C VAL A 189 -15.52 11.71 2.22
N THR A 190 -14.43 12.21 2.82
CA THR A 190 -14.43 13.39 3.69
C THR A 190 -13.75 14.62 3.07
N HIS A 191 -13.07 14.43 1.93
CA HIS A 191 -12.24 15.45 1.30
C HIS A 191 -12.94 16.04 0.09
N GLU A 192 -12.87 17.36 -0.06
CA GLU A 192 -13.34 18.06 -1.24
C GLU A 192 -12.18 18.26 -2.22
N VAL A 193 -12.49 18.23 -3.52
CA VAL A 193 -11.52 18.67 -4.53
C VAL A 193 -11.27 20.15 -4.30
N ARG A 194 -10.10 20.48 -3.76
CA ARG A 194 -9.67 21.87 -3.62
C ARG A 194 -9.36 22.41 -5.01
N THR A 195 -10.36 23.00 -5.66
CA THR A 195 -10.13 23.87 -6.81
C THR A 195 -9.24 25.05 -6.37
N PRO A 196 -8.27 25.47 -7.21
CA PRO A 196 -7.41 26.61 -6.92
C PRO A 196 -8.16 27.89 -6.57
#